data_AF-A0A8S3FC14-F1
#
_entry.id   AF-A0A8S3FC14-F1
#
_cell.length_a   1.000
_cell.length_b   1.000
_cell.length_c   1.000
_cell.angle_alpha   90.00
_cell.angle_beta   90.00
_cell.angle_gamma   90.00
#
_symmetry.space_group_name_H-M   'P 1'
#
loop_
_entity.id
_entity.type
_entity.pdbx_description
1 polymer ?
#
loop_
_entity_poly.entity_id
_entity_poly.type
_entity_poly.pdbx_seq_one_letter_code
_entity_poly.pdbx_strand_id
1 'polypeptide(L)'
;MMFRSLFSVINLIVRRRALSYHHRYLADHISSKSSSTTDTNEWLWEYLRHRQSYQLLTDEQKRQVILLEIQTLRESGERVPDSIPDEYWSELISSPLLDNRKSIYNYLFIREISKRKRVTEKAALQERRMTSATRHAELAAAGLPATNYPGYHSMFRQLTGGQTDRWIRDNKLMVQARLGEYLLVDCGFEVEHARSKYVS
;
A
#
# COMPACT_ATOMS: atom_id res chain seq x y z
N MET A 1 -21.30 -1.73 -36.54
CA MET A 1 -20.07 -0.92 -36.41
C MET A 1 -19.01 -1.77 -35.75
N MET A 2 -17.87 -1.90 -36.43
CA MET A 2 -16.75 -2.76 -36.08
C MET A 2 -15.85 -2.09 -35.04
N PHE A 3 -15.45 -2.82 -34.01
CA PHE A 3 -14.11 -2.74 -33.44
C PHE A 3 -13.67 -4.17 -33.03
N ARG A 4 -13.02 -4.84 -33.97
CA ARG A 4 -12.09 -5.94 -33.70
C ARG A 4 -10.72 -5.31 -33.47
N SER A 5 -10.07 -5.51 -32.32
CA SER A 5 -8.65 -5.21 -32.18
C SER A 5 -8.04 -5.85 -30.91
N LEU A 6 -7.17 -6.84 -31.15
CA LEU A 6 -5.96 -7.15 -30.37
C LEU A 6 -6.05 -7.72 -28.94
N PHE A 7 -7.02 -8.59 -28.65
CA PHE A 7 -6.89 -9.57 -27.57
C PHE A 7 -6.46 -10.93 -28.14
N SER A 8 -5.16 -11.22 -28.28
CA SER A 8 -4.76 -12.61 -28.65
C SER A 8 -3.28 -13.04 -28.45
N VAL A 9 -2.34 -12.24 -27.91
CA VAL A 9 -0.91 -12.65 -27.98
C VAL A 9 -0.29 -13.16 -26.67
N ILE A 10 -0.91 -12.98 -25.50
CA ILE A 10 -0.24 -13.33 -24.22
C ILE A 10 -0.81 -14.59 -23.53
N ASN A 11 -1.90 -15.19 -24.03
CA ASN A 11 -2.47 -16.42 -23.43
C ASN A 11 -1.87 -17.75 -23.94
N LEU A 12 -0.61 -17.75 -24.42
CA LEU A 12 0.04 -18.95 -24.92
C LEU A 12 1.44 -19.21 -24.32
N ILE A 13 1.62 -19.00 -23.02
CA ILE A 13 2.84 -19.41 -22.29
C ILE A 13 2.47 -20.14 -20.99
N VAL A 14 1.55 -21.09 -21.08
CA VAL A 14 1.50 -22.22 -20.12
C VAL A 14 1.12 -23.46 -20.93
N ARG A 15 2.09 -24.07 -21.61
CA ARG A 15 2.05 -25.50 -21.98
C ARG A 15 3.38 -25.97 -22.57
N ARG A 16 3.94 -26.95 -21.86
CA ARG A 16 4.78 -28.08 -22.31
C ARG A 16 6.30 -27.87 -22.49
N ARG A 17 6.98 -28.64 -21.63
CA ARG A 17 8.26 -29.34 -21.80
C ARG A 17 8.57 -29.76 -23.25
N ALA A 18 9.88 -29.91 -23.47
CA ALA A 18 10.61 -30.34 -24.68
C ALA A 18 10.98 -29.13 -25.56
N LEU A 19 12.24 -28.87 -25.92
CA LEU A 19 13.31 -29.78 -26.30
C LEU A 19 14.69 -29.15 -26.00
N SER A 20 15.60 -30.03 -25.60
CA SER A 20 17.05 -29.87 -25.65
C SER A 20 17.52 -29.70 -27.11
N TYR A 21 18.75 -29.19 -27.29
CA TYR A 21 19.49 -28.99 -28.55
C TYR A 21 19.24 -27.68 -29.32
N HIS A 22 20.02 -26.63 -29.01
CA HIS A 22 20.58 -25.72 -30.04
C HIS A 22 21.78 -24.87 -29.55
N HIS A 23 22.58 -25.39 -28.62
CA HIS A 23 23.50 -24.58 -27.81
C HIS A 23 24.86 -24.20 -28.45
N ARG A 24 25.03 -24.18 -29.78
CA ARG A 24 26.38 -23.96 -30.38
C ARG A 24 26.52 -22.98 -31.54
N TYR A 25 25.49 -22.24 -31.94
CA TYR A 25 25.58 -21.42 -33.18
C TYR A 25 25.55 -19.90 -33.02
N LEU A 26 25.51 -19.36 -31.79
CA LEU A 26 25.27 -17.92 -31.58
C LEU A 26 26.39 -17.17 -30.83
N ALA A 27 27.51 -17.82 -30.51
CA ALA A 27 28.60 -17.17 -29.77
C ALA A 27 29.44 -16.21 -30.62
N ASP A 28 29.42 -16.31 -31.95
CA ASP A 28 30.42 -15.64 -32.80
C ASP A 28 29.95 -14.32 -33.45
N HIS A 29 28.71 -13.88 -33.25
CA HIS A 29 28.17 -12.70 -33.96
C HIS A 29 28.01 -11.41 -33.14
N ILE A 30 28.43 -11.37 -31.88
CA ILE A 30 28.25 -10.18 -31.01
C ILE A 30 29.49 -9.27 -30.99
N SER A 31 30.55 -9.58 -31.75
CA SER A 31 31.77 -8.76 -31.81
C SER A 31 31.87 -7.94 -33.12
N SER A 32 30.96 -6.99 -33.33
CA SER A 32 31.24 -5.72 -34.03
C SER A 32 29.95 -4.98 -34.40
N LYS A 33 29.65 -3.89 -33.69
CA LYS A 33 29.18 -2.60 -34.25
C LYS A 33 28.82 -1.64 -33.13
N SER A 34 29.45 -0.48 -33.16
CA SER A 34 29.16 0.67 -32.32
C SER A 34 28.44 1.76 -33.11
N SER A 35 27.51 2.43 -32.42
CA SER A 35 26.93 3.76 -32.66
C SER A 35 25.89 3.96 -33.77
N SER A 36 24.63 3.74 -33.43
CA SER A 36 23.54 4.69 -33.71
C SER A 36 22.47 4.59 -32.60
N THR A 37 21.93 5.72 -32.14
CA THR A 37 21.02 5.80 -30.97
C THR A 37 19.65 5.14 -31.18
N THR A 38 19.39 4.64 -32.39
CA THR A 38 18.22 3.83 -32.76
C THR A 38 18.43 2.32 -32.55
N ASP A 39 19.67 1.86 -32.33
CA ASP A 39 20.02 0.42 -32.17
C ASP A 39 19.81 -0.12 -30.74
N THR A 40 19.50 0.75 -29.77
CA THR A 40 19.48 0.37 -28.34
C THR A 40 18.40 -0.67 -28.00
N ASN A 41 17.41 -0.86 -28.87
CA ASN A 41 16.31 -1.81 -28.67
C ASN A 41 16.30 -2.97 -29.69
N GLU A 42 17.21 -3.03 -30.66
CA GLU A 42 17.19 -4.11 -31.66
C GLU A 42 17.38 -5.49 -31.01
N TRP A 43 18.34 -5.58 -30.09
CA TRP A 43 18.58 -6.79 -29.27
C TRP A 43 17.34 -7.18 -28.44
N LEU A 44 16.57 -6.21 -27.96
CA LEU A 44 15.37 -6.44 -27.14
C LEU A 44 14.25 -7.02 -28.00
N TRP A 45 14.05 -6.47 -29.21
CA TRP A 45 13.10 -7.04 -30.17
C TRP A 45 13.51 -8.45 -30.59
N GLU A 46 14.80 -8.71 -30.76
CA GLU A 46 15.33 -10.04 -31.05
C GLU A 46 15.10 -11.01 -29.88
N TYR A 47 15.35 -10.58 -28.65
CA TYR A 47 15.05 -11.33 -27.43
C TYR A 47 13.57 -11.71 -27.34
N LEU A 48 12.67 -10.73 -27.53
CA LEU A 48 11.22 -10.95 -27.49
C LEU A 48 10.73 -11.86 -28.63
N ARG A 49 11.33 -11.76 -29.82
CA ARG A 49 10.96 -12.55 -31.01
C ARG A 49 11.46 -13.98 -30.93
N HIS A 50 12.73 -14.17 -30.57
CA HIS A 50 13.41 -15.48 -30.61
C HIS A 50 13.38 -16.21 -29.27
N ARG A 51 12.80 -15.61 -28.22
CA ARG A 51 12.80 -16.13 -26.85
C ARG A 51 14.20 -16.55 -26.42
N GLN A 52 15.18 -15.70 -26.67
CA GLN A 52 16.54 -15.95 -26.21
C GLN A 52 16.53 -16.19 -24.69
N SER A 53 17.37 -17.10 -24.20
CA SER A 53 17.39 -17.41 -22.77
C SER A 53 17.89 -16.20 -21.99
N TYR A 54 17.12 -15.77 -20.99
CA TYR A 54 17.46 -14.66 -20.07
C TYR A 54 18.88 -14.72 -19.49
N GLN A 55 19.46 -15.93 -19.37
CA GLN A 55 20.81 -16.16 -18.87
C GLN A 55 21.93 -15.64 -19.79
N LEU A 56 21.69 -15.53 -21.10
CA LEU A 56 22.67 -15.06 -22.08
C LEU A 56 22.76 -13.53 -22.15
N LEU A 57 21.83 -12.83 -21.52
CA LEU A 57 21.80 -11.38 -21.52
C LEU A 57 22.87 -10.80 -20.60
N THR A 58 23.39 -9.63 -20.97
CA THR A 58 24.23 -8.82 -20.07
C THR A 58 23.38 -8.29 -18.90
N ASP A 59 24.01 -7.92 -17.81
CA ASP A 59 23.27 -7.44 -16.63
C ASP A 59 22.51 -6.13 -16.91
N GLU A 60 23.03 -5.29 -17.81
CA GLU A 60 22.34 -4.10 -18.29
C GLU A 60 21.08 -4.45 -19.09
N GLN A 61 21.17 -5.43 -19.99
CA GLN A 61 20.03 -5.95 -20.75
C GLN A 61 18.98 -6.57 -19.82
N LYS A 62 19.41 -7.35 -18.82
CA LYS A 62 18.50 -7.92 -17.81
C LYS A 62 17.76 -6.84 -17.03
N ARG A 63 18.43 -5.74 -16.67
CA ARG A 63 17.77 -4.58 -16.03
C ARG A 63 16.69 -3.99 -16.93
N GLN A 64 16.97 -3.82 -18.22
CA GLN A 64 15.96 -3.30 -19.16
C GLN A 64 14.77 -4.24 -19.30
N VAL A 65 15.00 -5.55 -19.38
CA VAL A 65 13.92 -6.57 -19.37
C VAL A 65 13.09 -6.46 -18.09
N ILE A 66 13.72 -6.36 -16.92
CA ILE A 66 13.03 -6.20 -15.63
C ILE A 66 12.18 -4.92 -15.60
N LEU A 67 12.69 -3.80 -16.12
CA LEU A 67 11.92 -2.55 -16.18
C LEU A 67 10.68 -2.67 -17.08
N LEU A 68 10.80 -3.35 -18.22
CA LEU A 68 9.67 -3.63 -19.11
C LEU A 68 8.67 -4.59 -18.49
N GLU A 69 9.14 -5.61 -17.77
CA GLU A 69 8.27 -6.49 -16.98
C GLU A 69 7.49 -5.69 -15.93
N ILE A 70 8.16 -4.80 -15.21
CA ILE A 70 7.51 -3.95 -14.22
C ILE A 70 6.45 -3.06 -14.86
N GLN A 71 6.76 -2.46 -16.00
CA GLN A 71 5.83 -1.62 -16.73
C GLN A 71 4.60 -2.41 -17.21
N THR A 72 4.81 -3.57 -17.85
CA THR A 72 3.73 -4.43 -18.34
C THR A 72 2.86 -4.97 -17.21
N LEU A 73 3.46 -5.37 -16.08
CA LEU A 73 2.73 -5.79 -14.89
C LEU A 73 1.96 -4.63 -14.23
N ARG A 74 2.47 -3.40 -14.31
CA ARG A 74 1.75 -2.22 -13.83
C ARG A 74 0.53 -1.93 -14.70
N GLU A 75 0.68 -2.02 -16.02
CA GLU A 75 -0.42 -1.87 -16.98
C GLU A 75 -1.49 -2.96 -16.82
N SER A 76 -1.11 -4.17 -16.41
CA SER A 76 -2.06 -5.24 -16.06
C SER A 76 -2.71 -5.10 -14.69
N GLY A 77 -2.30 -4.12 -13.88
CA GLY A 77 -2.82 -3.88 -12.53
C GLY A 77 -2.25 -4.80 -11.44
N GLU A 78 -1.11 -5.46 -11.69
CA GLU A 78 -0.41 -6.23 -10.67
C GLU A 78 0.32 -5.34 -9.65
N ARG A 79 0.67 -5.94 -8.50
CA ARG A 79 1.32 -5.25 -7.38
C ARG A 79 2.82 -5.15 -7.61
N VAL A 80 3.26 -3.99 -8.11
CA VAL A 80 4.66 -3.75 -8.51
C VAL A 80 5.10 -2.38 -7.99
N PRO A 81 6.34 -2.23 -7.47
CA PRO A 81 6.82 -0.95 -6.95
C PRO A 81 6.98 0.10 -8.05
N ASP A 82 7.00 1.37 -7.66
CA ASP A 82 7.27 2.48 -8.58
C ASP A 82 8.76 2.61 -8.87
N SER A 83 9.60 2.38 -7.85
CA SER A 83 11.06 2.32 -7.99
C SER A 83 11.66 1.11 -7.25
N ILE A 84 12.69 0.52 -7.85
CA ILE A 84 13.44 -0.58 -7.24
C ILE A 84 14.64 0.03 -6.49
N PRO A 85 14.80 -0.25 -5.19
CA PRO A 85 15.98 0.14 -4.43
C PRO A 85 17.23 -0.61 -4.92
N ASP A 86 18.39 0.04 -4.85
CA ASP A 86 19.61 -0.49 -5.48
C ASP A 86 20.05 -1.85 -4.92
N GLU A 87 19.70 -2.13 -3.67
CA GLU A 87 20.09 -3.36 -2.97
C GLU A 87 19.44 -4.62 -3.58
N TYR A 88 18.28 -4.49 -4.25
CA TYR A 88 17.52 -5.63 -4.76
C TYR A 88 17.83 -5.96 -6.23
N TRP A 89 18.61 -5.13 -6.93
CA TRP A 89 18.94 -5.38 -8.33
C TRP A 89 19.70 -6.69 -8.52
N SER A 90 20.64 -7.01 -7.64
CA SER A 90 21.43 -8.26 -7.72
C SER A 90 20.53 -9.50 -7.61
N GLU A 91 19.55 -9.48 -6.71
CA GLU A 91 18.59 -10.56 -6.51
C GLU A 91 17.60 -10.72 -7.67
N LEU A 92 17.15 -9.59 -8.22
CA LEU A 92 16.26 -9.59 -9.39
C LEU A 92 16.97 -10.09 -10.65
N ILE A 93 18.21 -9.67 -10.86
CA ILE A 93 19.04 -10.08 -12.00
C ILE A 93 19.41 -11.57 -11.91
N SER A 94 19.68 -12.07 -10.71
CA SER A 94 20.03 -13.48 -10.50
C SER A 94 18.83 -14.42 -10.67
N SER A 95 17.60 -13.92 -10.52
CA SER A 95 16.37 -14.69 -10.65
C SER A 95 15.87 -14.66 -12.10
N PRO A 96 16.00 -15.74 -12.90
CA PRO A 96 15.62 -15.71 -14.32
C PRO A 96 14.13 -15.83 -14.58
N LEU A 97 13.39 -16.46 -13.66
CA LEU A 97 11.95 -16.69 -13.80
C LEU A 97 11.15 -15.49 -13.29
N LEU A 98 10.14 -15.10 -14.07
CA LEU A 98 9.22 -14.01 -13.73
C LEU A 98 8.52 -14.26 -12.39
N ASP A 99 8.04 -15.49 -12.15
CA ASP A 99 7.30 -15.83 -10.94
C ASP A 99 8.13 -15.62 -9.66
N ASN A 100 9.44 -15.88 -9.73
CA ASN A 100 10.36 -15.63 -8.61
C ASN A 100 10.50 -14.11 -8.38
N ARG A 101 10.69 -13.34 -9.45
CA ARG A 101 10.78 -11.87 -9.37
C ARG A 101 9.48 -11.23 -8.88
N LYS A 102 8.31 -11.78 -9.21
CA LYS A 102 7.01 -11.30 -8.73
C LYS A 102 6.89 -11.29 -7.21
N SER A 103 7.47 -12.28 -6.53
CA SER A 103 7.53 -12.30 -5.07
C SER A 103 8.26 -11.07 -4.52
N ILE A 104 9.42 -10.75 -5.11
CA ILE A 104 10.24 -9.58 -4.77
C ILE A 104 9.50 -8.29 -5.08
N TYR A 105 8.86 -8.18 -6.25
CA TYR A 105 8.04 -7.02 -6.62
C TYR A 105 6.92 -6.78 -5.61
N ASN A 106 6.17 -7.82 -5.25
CA ASN A 106 5.08 -7.69 -4.29
C ASN A 106 5.58 -7.23 -2.90
N TYR A 107 6.72 -7.76 -2.44
CA TYR A 107 7.34 -7.30 -1.20
C TYR A 107 7.72 -5.81 -1.26
N LEU A 108 8.39 -5.38 -2.33
CA LEU A 108 8.80 -3.99 -2.54
C LEU A 108 7.60 -3.05 -2.62
N PHE A 109 6.53 -3.46 -3.32
CA PHE A 109 5.29 -2.71 -3.41
C PHE A 109 4.64 -2.49 -2.05
N ILE A 110 4.50 -3.55 -1.23
CA ILE A 110 3.92 -3.45 0.11
C ILE A 110 4.75 -2.51 0.99
N ARG A 111 6.09 -2.61 0.91
CA ARG A 111 7.01 -1.74 1.65
C ARG A 111 6.84 -0.28 1.25
N GLU A 112 6.73 -0.01 -0.05
CA GLU A 112 6.53 1.35 -0.58
C GLU A 112 5.19 1.95 -0.15
N ILE A 113 4.09 1.22 -0.31
CA ILE A 113 2.75 1.65 0.11
C ILE A 113 2.72 1.91 1.62
N SER A 114 3.37 1.05 2.42
CA SER A 114 3.47 1.23 3.86
C SER A 114 4.24 2.51 4.23
N LYS A 115 5.33 2.81 3.52
CA LYS A 115 6.09 4.04 3.70
C LYS A 115 5.24 5.27 3.35
N ARG A 116 4.53 5.25 2.22
CA ARG A 116 3.61 6.33 1.80
C ARG A 116 2.54 6.58 2.85
N LYS A 117 1.87 5.53 3.34
CA LYS A 117 0.85 5.63 4.39
C LYS A 117 1.36 6.29 5.66
N ARG A 118 2.56 5.91 6.13
CA ARG A 118 3.17 6.51 7.33
C ARG A 118 3.45 8.01 7.14
N VAL A 119 3.93 8.40 5.96
CA VAL A 119 4.19 9.80 5.64
C VAL A 119 2.89 10.60 5.60
N THR A 120 1.85 10.09 4.93
CA THR A 120 0.55 10.76 4.87
C THR A 120 -0.12 10.86 6.24
N GLU A 121 -0.03 9.82 7.07
CA GLU A 121 -0.58 9.82 8.42
C GLU A 121 0.14 10.82 9.33
N LYS A 122 1.48 10.89 9.24
CA LYS A 122 2.28 11.87 9.97
C LYS A 122 1.94 13.30 9.56
N ALA A 123 1.77 13.55 8.25
CA ALA A 123 1.35 14.85 7.73
C ALA A 123 -0.05 15.24 8.23
N ALA A 124 -1.03 14.32 8.13
CA ALA A 124 -2.39 14.55 8.62
C ALA A 124 -2.43 14.81 10.13
N LEU A 125 -1.61 14.12 10.92
CA LEU A 125 -1.49 14.38 12.36
C LEU A 125 -0.92 15.77 12.65
N GLN A 126 0.08 16.20 11.89
CA GLN A 126 0.68 17.52 12.04
C GLN A 126 -0.32 18.62 11.69
N GLU A 127 -1.07 18.47 10.60
CA GLU A 127 -2.15 19.39 10.21
C GLU A 127 -3.24 19.49 11.30
N ARG A 128 -3.65 18.35 11.89
CA ARG A 128 -4.58 18.34 13.03
C ARG A 128 -4.05 19.08 14.25
N ARG A 129 -2.76 18.98 14.52
CA ARG A 129 -2.14 19.73 15.64
C ARG A 129 -2.13 21.23 15.36
N MET A 130 -1.79 21.63 14.14
CA MET A 130 -1.79 23.04 13.74
C MET A 130 -3.19 23.65 13.80
N THR A 131 -4.19 22.97 13.24
CA THR A 131 -5.59 23.42 13.26
C THR A 131 -6.18 23.46 14.68
N SER A 132 -5.81 22.52 15.55
CA SER A 132 -6.19 22.59 16.96
C SER A 132 -5.53 23.78 17.66
N ALA A 133 -4.26 24.06 17.37
CA ALA A 133 -3.54 25.18 17.96
C ALA A 133 -4.10 26.54 17.50
N THR A 134 -4.43 26.69 16.21
CA THR A 134 -5.07 27.91 15.69
C THR A 134 -6.43 28.12 16.33
N ARG A 135 -7.25 27.07 16.42
CA ARG A 135 -8.56 27.12 17.10
C ARG A 135 -8.43 27.54 18.57
N HIS A 136 -7.43 27.02 19.29
CA HIS A 136 -7.19 27.43 20.67
C HIS A 136 -6.77 28.89 20.78
N ALA A 137 -5.93 29.38 19.85
CA ALA A 137 -5.52 30.78 19.81
C ALA A 137 -6.71 31.72 19.53
N GLU A 138 -7.59 31.36 18.60
CA GLU A 138 -8.83 32.10 18.28
C GLU A 138 -9.77 32.17 19.49
N LEU A 139 -9.99 31.05 20.18
CA LEU A 139 -10.81 31.00 21.39
C LEU A 139 -10.25 31.90 22.50
N ALA A 140 -8.93 31.85 22.71
CA ALA A 140 -8.25 32.70 23.68
C ALA A 140 -8.38 34.19 23.33
N ALA A 141 -8.26 34.55 22.05
CA ALA A 141 -8.43 35.93 21.58
C ALA A 141 -9.88 36.42 21.76
N ALA A 142 -10.87 35.53 21.63
CA ALA A 142 -12.28 35.82 21.87
C ALA A 142 -12.65 35.93 23.37
N GLY A 143 -11.68 35.77 24.28
CA GLY A 143 -11.94 35.73 25.73
C GLY A 143 -12.77 34.52 26.17
N LEU A 144 -12.99 33.55 25.27
CA LEU A 144 -13.65 32.30 25.58
C LEU A 144 -12.62 31.39 26.24
N PRO A 145 -13.01 30.62 27.27
CA PRO A 145 -12.11 29.63 27.83
C PRO A 145 -11.65 28.70 26.70
N ALA A 146 -10.36 28.39 26.64
CA ALA A 146 -9.86 27.33 25.77
C ALA A 146 -10.64 26.06 26.13
N THR A 147 -11.66 25.72 25.36
CA THR A 147 -12.61 24.67 25.74
C THR A 147 -11.89 23.32 25.74
N ASN A 148 -11.43 22.93 26.92
CA ASN A 148 -11.33 21.59 27.45
C ASN A 148 -12.24 21.54 28.70
N TYR A 149 -13.52 21.89 28.59
CA TYR A 149 -14.39 21.98 29.77
C TYR A 149 -14.44 20.60 30.49
N PRO A 150 -13.90 20.46 31.71
CA PRO A 150 -13.87 19.19 32.46
C PRO A 150 -15.23 18.85 33.09
N GLY A 151 -16.25 19.70 32.94
CA GLY A 151 -17.58 19.56 33.55
C GLY A 151 -18.72 19.23 32.59
N TYR A 152 -18.45 19.03 31.30
CA TYR A 152 -19.39 18.51 30.30
C TYR A 152 -18.83 17.27 29.62
N HIS A 153 -18.02 16.48 30.33
CA HIS A 153 -18.22 15.05 30.21
C HIS A 153 -19.63 14.81 30.73
N SER A 154 -20.59 14.64 29.82
CA SER A 154 -21.65 13.71 30.16
C SER A 154 -20.94 12.47 30.74
N MET A 155 -21.49 11.84 31.78
CA MET A 155 -20.90 10.61 32.32
C MET A 155 -20.62 9.55 31.22
N PHE A 156 -21.21 9.75 30.04
CA PHE A 156 -20.83 9.16 28.78
C PHE A 156 -19.67 9.93 28.12
N ARG A 157 -18.45 9.41 28.26
CA ARG A 157 -17.37 9.68 27.31
C ARG A 157 -17.96 9.47 25.91
N GLN A 158 -17.96 10.48 25.03
CA GLN A 158 -18.47 10.28 23.67
C GLN A 158 -17.47 9.36 22.95
N LEU A 159 -17.83 8.09 22.87
CA LEU A 159 -16.96 7.03 22.40
C LEU A 159 -16.95 7.01 20.87
N THR A 160 -16.16 7.86 20.23
CA THR A 160 -15.99 7.85 18.77
C THR A 160 -14.54 7.56 18.38
N GLY A 161 -14.35 6.54 17.54
CA GLY A 161 -13.06 6.16 16.95
C GLY A 161 -12.57 4.75 17.30
N GLY A 162 -11.63 4.22 16.51
CA GLY A 162 -11.18 2.83 16.61
C GLY A 162 -10.41 2.44 17.87
N GLN A 163 -9.79 3.40 18.58
CA GLN A 163 -9.22 3.13 19.92
C GLN A 163 -10.32 2.85 20.95
N THR A 164 -11.49 3.41 20.73
CA THR A 164 -12.62 3.29 21.65
C THR A 164 -13.33 1.95 21.50
N ASP A 165 -13.52 1.47 20.27
CA ASP A 165 -14.04 0.11 20.01
C ASP A 165 -13.12 -0.97 20.54
N ARG A 166 -11.81 -0.70 20.57
CA ARG A 166 -10.81 -1.59 21.17
C ARG A 166 -10.94 -1.60 22.69
N TRP A 167 -10.96 -0.42 23.31
CA TRP A 167 -11.15 -0.28 24.76
C TRP A 167 -12.48 -0.87 25.24
N ILE A 168 -13.59 -0.67 24.51
CA ILE A 168 -14.89 -1.28 24.84
C ILE A 168 -14.81 -2.81 24.75
N ARG A 169 -14.18 -3.37 23.71
CA ARG A 169 -13.98 -4.84 23.60
C ARG A 169 -13.17 -5.38 24.77
N ASP A 170 -12.06 -4.74 25.06
CA ASP A 170 -11.12 -5.16 26.10
C ASP A 170 -11.77 -5.00 27.49
N ASN A 171 -12.56 -3.95 27.71
CA ASN A 171 -13.31 -3.75 28.95
C ASN A 171 -14.57 -4.61 29.06
N LYS A 172 -15.19 -5.04 27.97
CA LYS A 172 -16.34 -5.95 28.04
C LYS A 172 -15.95 -7.28 28.67
N LEU A 173 -14.73 -7.76 28.39
CA LEU A 173 -14.14 -8.92 29.07
C LEU A 173 -13.89 -8.67 30.56
N MET A 174 -13.34 -7.50 30.91
CA MET A 174 -13.13 -7.09 32.31
C MET A 174 -14.43 -6.94 33.10
N VAL A 175 -15.47 -6.38 32.48
CA VAL A 175 -16.80 -6.19 33.07
C VAL A 175 -17.52 -7.54 33.22
N GLN A 176 -17.44 -8.43 32.22
CA GLN A 176 -17.95 -9.80 32.33
C GLN A 176 -17.24 -10.62 33.41
N ALA A 177 -15.94 -10.37 33.64
CA ALA A 177 -15.17 -11.02 34.70
C ALA A 177 -15.41 -10.44 36.10
N ARG A 178 -16.02 -9.25 36.22
CA ARG A 178 -16.20 -8.52 37.49
C ARG A 178 -17.66 -8.40 37.96
N LEU A 179 -18.65 -8.79 37.15
CA LEU A 179 -20.07 -8.70 37.54
C LEU A 179 -20.50 -9.89 38.39
N GLY A 180 -20.17 -9.81 39.68
CA GLY A 180 -20.91 -10.50 40.75
C GLY A 180 -21.86 -9.56 41.51
N GLU A 181 -21.79 -8.24 41.29
CA GLU A 181 -22.57 -7.27 42.06
C GLU A 181 -23.55 -6.51 41.16
N TYR A 182 -24.81 -6.46 41.60
CA TYR A 182 -25.91 -5.83 40.90
C TYR A 182 -25.87 -4.31 41.12
N LEU A 183 -25.79 -3.54 40.04
CA LEU A 183 -25.97 -2.09 40.08
C LEU A 183 -27.46 -1.78 39.88
N LEU A 184 -28.16 -1.44 40.96
CA LEU A 184 -29.55 -0.95 40.90
C LEU A 184 -29.52 0.57 40.68
N VAL A 185 -30.01 1.03 39.54
CA VAL A 185 -30.19 2.47 39.28
C VAL A 185 -31.64 2.82 39.62
N ASP A 186 -31.83 3.54 40.71
CA ASP A 186 -33.15 4.06 41.09
C ASP A 186 -33.52 5.25 40.21
N CYS A 187 -34.55 5.06 39.40
CA CYS A 187 -35.08 6.08 38.48
C CYS A 187 -36.34 6.77 39.03
N GLY A 188 -36.63 6.68 40.33
CA GLY A 188 -37.81 7.28 40.96
C GLY A 188 -37.87 8.82 40.97
N PHE A 189 -36.82 9.51 40.50
CA PHE A 189 -36.65 10.96 40.68
C PHE A 189 -37.30 11.86 39.60
N GLU A 190 -38.15 11.31 38.73
CA GLU A 190 -38.80 12.12 37.67
C GLU A 190 -39.64 13.26 38.25
N VAL A 191 -40.26 13.05 39.41
CA VAL A 191 -41.14 14.02 40.05
C VAL A 191 -40.35 15.19 40.66
N GLU A 192 -39.20 14.94 41.31
CA GLU A 192 -38.36 16.04 41.81
C GLU A 192 -37.72 16.84 40.67
N HIS A 193 -37.30 16.17 39.60
CA HIS A 193 -36.74 16.84 38.42
C HIS A 193 -37.79 17.71 37.69
N ALA A 194 -39.06 17.30 37.67
CA ALA A 194 -40.13 18.13 37.15
C ALA A 194 -40.38 19.36 38.04
N ARG A 195 -40.36 19.20 39.37
CA ARG A 195 -40.58 20.31 40.33
C ARG A 195 -39.50 21.38 40.29
N SER A 196 -38.23 21.01 40.11
CA SER A 196 -37.12 21.98 40.07
C SER A 196 -37.20 22.96 38.89
N LYS A 197 -37.96 22.63 37.83
CA LYS A 197 -38.18 23.51 36.68
C LYS A 197 -39.21 24.61 36.91
N TYR A 198 -40.04 24.50 37.95
CA TYR A 198 -41.11 25.46 38.24
C TYR A 198 -40.84 26.33 39.48
N VAL A 199 -39.71 26.11 40.16
CA VAL A 199 -39.23 26.97 41.24
C VAL A 199 -38.12 27.86 40.67
N SER A 200 -38.51 28.83 39.86
CA SER A 200 -37.69 29.96 39.42
C SER A 200 -38.47 31.25 39.59
#